data_AF-A0A838T1Q8-F1
#
_entry.id   AF-A0A838T1Q8-F1
#
_cell.length_a   1.000
_cell.length_b   1.000
_cell.length_c   1.000
_cell.angle_alpha   90.00
_cell.angle_beta   90.00
_cell.angle_gamma   90.00
#
_symmetry.space_group_name_H-M   'P 1'
#
loop_
_entity.id
_entity.type
_entity.pdbx_description
1 polymer ?
#
loop_
_entity_poly.entity_id
_entity_poly.type
_entity_poly.pdbx_seq_one_letter_code
_entity_poly.pdbx_strand_id
1 'polypeptide(L)'
;MLNRIKKLRSTFGFTLVEVLTALAIIAVLAAVVIPSLTSKLRDSRSATIAQTTLGLSQAIAEFKRATSMYPSNLTQLTTAPIAGTTLNICGTGNTFSSTQATLWRGPYTSRDITANGVVVGDATVNAGLRRVAVGSSTWIVLDIPSVEDPIAFDLETQFDGGGASSSTTGTIQWTDNSIASTTTSSLVPAASPPWLTNLSYYIPINSC
;
A
#
# COMPACT_ATOMS: atom_id res chain seq x y z
N MET A 1 -38.17 23.20 66.08
CA MET A 1 -37.93 23.92 64.82
C MET A 1 -37.50 22.94 63.75
N LEU A 2 -38.20 22.97 62.62
CA LEU A 2 -37.89 22.44 61.29
C LEU A 2 -37.77 20.92 61.07
N ASN A 3 -38.91 20.41 60.58
CA ASN A 3 -39.18 19.13 59.95
C ASN A 3 -38.20 18.87 58.78
N ARG A 4 -37.50 17.72 58.78
CA ARG A 4 -36.63 17.28 57.67
C ARG A 4 -37.50 16.87 56.48
N ILE A 5 -37.54 17.69 55.44
CA ILE A 5 -38.07 17.29 54.13
C ILE A 5 -37.09 16.29 53.51
N LYS A 6 -37.38 14.98 53.64
CA LYS A 6 -36.73 13.94 52.83
C LYS A 6 -37.25 14.09 51.39
N LYS A 7 -36.44 14.73 50.55
CA LYS A 7 -36.62 14.73 49.10
C LYS A 7 -36.45 13.28 48.62
N LEU A 8 -37.55 12.59 48.32
CA LEU A 8 -37.53 11.29 47.66
C LEU A 8 -36.92 11.52 46.28
N ARG A 9 -35.65 11.13 46.08
CA ARG A 9 -35.06 11.04 44.76
C ARG A 9 -35.84 9.96 44.00
N SER A 10 -36.68 10.37 43.06
CA SER A 10 -37.23 9.44 42.07
C SER A 10 -36.07 9.00 41.17
N THR A 11 -35.50 7.84 41.48
CA THR A 11 -34.70 7.09 40.52
C THR A 11 -35.68 6.47 39.52
N PHE A 12 -35.98 7.19 38.45
CA PHE A 12 -36.57 6.60 37.25
C PHE A 12 -35.50 5.75 36.59
N GLY A 13 -35.54 4.44 36.83
CA GLY A 13 -34.67 3.46 36.17
C GLY A 13 -35.21 3.13 34.78
N PHE A 14 -34.30 2.77 33.86
CA PHE A 14 -34.64 2.25 32.54
C PHE A 14 -35.54 1.01 32.68
N THR A 15 -36.64 0.98 31.93
CA THR A 15 -37.49 -0.21 31.89
C THR A 15 -36.84 -1.27 31.01
N LEU A 16 -37.08 -2.55 31.33
CA LEU A 16 -36.59 -3.67 30.53
C LEU A 16 -37.11 -3.57 29.08
N VAL A 17 -38.35 -3.11 28.89
CA VAL A 17 -38.95 -2.92 27.56
C VAL A 17 -38.22 -1.84 26.76
N GLU A 18 -37.81 -0.74 27.38
CA GLU A 18 -37.15 0.38 26.73
C GLU A 18 -35.73 0.02 26.26
N VAL A 19 -35.01 -0.78 27.05
CA VAL A 19 -33.73 -1.35 26.61
C VAL A 19 -33.93 -2.35 25.47
N LEU A 20 -34.95 -3.20 25.53
CA LEU A 20 -35.24 -4.18 24.47
C LEU A 20 -35.62 -3.51 23.15
N THR A 21 -36.48 -2.49 23.16
CA THR A 21 -36.87 -1.79 21.93
C THR A 21 -35.71 -1.00 21.35
N ALA A 22 -34.89 -0.34 22.18
CA ALA A 22 -33.69 0.35 21.72
C ALA A 22 -32.69 -0.62 21.06
N LEU A 23 -32.42 -1.77 21.68
CA LEU A 23 -31.57 -2.80 21.11
C LEU A 23 -32.13 -3.37 19.80
N ALA A 24 -33.44 -3.57 19.71
CA ALA A 24 -34.10 -4.02 18.48
C ALA A 24 -33.89 -3.02 17.34
N ILE A 25 -34.05 -1.72 17.59
CA ILE A 25 -33.81 -0.68 16.58
C ILE A 25 -32.33 -0.65 16.16
N ILE A 26 -31.40 -0.71 17.11
CA ILE A 26 -29.95 -0.75 16.82
C ILE A 26 -29.60 -1.98 15.98
N ALA A 27 -30.17 -3.15 16.28
CA ALA A 27 -29.92 -4.38 15.52
C ALA A 27 -30.38 -4.26 14.06
N VAL A 28 -31.56 -3.69 13.82
CA VAL A 28 -32.07 -3.46 12.46
C VAL A 28 -31.20 -2.46 11.70
N LEU A 29 -30.81 -1.35 12.33
CA LEU A 29 -29.93 -0.37 11.70
C LEU A 29 -28.55 -0.94 11.38
N ALA A 30 -27.97 -1.71 12.31
CA ALA A 30 -26.68 -2.34 12.12
C ALA A 30 -26.70 -3.31 10.92
N ALA A 31 -27.77 -4.10 10.77
CA ALA A 31 -27.91 -5.05 9.67
C ALA A 31 -27.88 -4.38 8.28
N VAL A 32 -28.41 -3.15 8.15
CA VAL A 32 -28.43 -2.41 6.88
C VAL A 32 -27.13 -1.63 6.66
N VAL A 33 -26.54 -1.05 7.72
CA VAL A 33 -25.38 -0.15 7.58
C VAL A 33 -24.07 -0.91 7.38
N ILE A 34 -23.87 -2.04 8.08
CA ILE A 34 -22.59 -2.78 8.07
C ILE A 34 -22.13 -3.15 6.65
N PRO A 35 -22.97 -3.75 5.76
CA PRO A 35 -22.54 -4.11 4.41
C PRO A 35 -22.10 -2.90 3.56
N SER A 36 -22.75 -1.74 3.75
CA SER A 36 -22.42 -0.52 3.02
C SER A 36 -21.13 0.14 3.51
N LEU A 37 -20.80 -0.05 4.79
CA LEU A 37 -19.57 0.47 5.37
C LEU A 37 -18.37 -0.36 4.92
N THR A 38 -18.48 -1.69 4.90
CA THR A 38 -17.39 -2.56 4.47
C THR A 38 -17.01 -2.34 3.01
N SER A 39 -17.99 -2.11 2.12
CA SER A 39 -17.69 -1.76 0.71
C SER A 39 -16.97 -0.42 0.60
N LYS A 40 -17.43 0.62 1.31
CA LYS A 40 -16.76 1.93 1.30
C LYS A 40 -15.34 1.90 1.84
N LEU A 41 -15.09 1.08 2.88
CA LEU A 41 -13.74 0.88 3.40
C LEU A 41 -12.84 0.20 2.36
N ARG A 42 -13.36 -0.80 1.64
CA ARG A 42 -12.64 -1.45 0.53
C ARG A 42 -12.28 -0.46 -0.57
N ASP A 43 -13.26 0.31 -1.05
CA ASP A 43 -13.05 1.32 -2.10
C ASP A 43 -12.05 2.40 -1.67
N SER A 44 -12.09 2.81 -0.39
CA SER A 44 -11.11 3.76 0.15
C SER A 44 -9.70 3.17 0.18
N ARG A 45 -9.55 1.87 0.48
CA ARG A 45 -8.25 1.18 0.51
C ARG A 45 -7.67 1.04 -0.88
N SER A 46 -8.45 0.56 -1.85
CA SER A 46 -8.01 0.45 -3.25
C SER A 46 -7.60 1.82 -3.80
N ALA A 47 -8.39 2.87 -3.59
CA ALA A 47 -8.04 4.23 -3.98
C ALA A 47 -6.74 4.73 -3.33
N THR A 48 -6.51 4.42 -2.05
CA THR A 48 -5.29 4.85 -1.33
C THR A 48 -4.05 4.14 -1.86
N ILE A 49 -4.15 2.83 -2.17
CA ILE A 49 -3.07 2.05 -2.79
C ILE A 49 -2.79 2.59 -4.20
N ALA A 50 -3.82 2.78 -5.03
CA ALA A 50 -3.67 3.33 -6.38
C ALA A 50 -2.96 4.69 -6.35
N GLN A 51 -3.44 5.62 -5.53
CA GLN A 51 -2.86 6.96 -5.41
C GLN A 51 -1.42 6.93 -4.87
N THR A 52 -1.15 6.06 -3.90
CA THR A 52 0.19 5.83 -3.36
C THR A 52 1.14 5.40 -4.45
N THR A 53 0.78 4.36 -5.18
CA THR A 53 1.63 3.70 -6.15
C THR A 53 1.88 4.60 -7.36
N LEU A 54 0.87 5.37 -7.78
CA LEU A 54 1.01 6.43 -8.78
C LEU A 54 1.93 7.57 -8.30
N GLY A 55 1.79 8.02 -7.06
CA GLY A 55 2.68 9.04 -6.49
C GLY A 55 4.14 8.56 -6.41
N LEU A 56 4.35 7.30 -6.03
CA LEU A 56 5.67 6.69 -6.01
C LEU A 56 6.25 6.52 -7.42
N SER A 57 5.44 6.12 -8.41
CA SER A 57 5.91 5.99 -9.80
C SER A 57 6.33 7.34 -10.40
N GLN A 58 5.60 8.41 -10.09
CA GLN A 58 5.99 9.78 -10.45
C GLN A 58 7.30 10.20 -9.77
N ALA A 59 7.44 9.95 -8.47
CA ALA A 59 8.67 10.25 -7.73
C ALA A 59 9.88 9.48 -8.27
N ILE A 60 9.70 8.21 -8.65
CA ILE A 60 10.73 7.39 -9.31
C ILE A 60 11.12 7.98 -10.67
N ALA A 61 10.15 8.46 -11.45
CA ALA A 61 10.42 9.13 -12.72
C ALA A 61 11.20 10.43 -12.55
N GLU A 62 10.85 11.26 -11.57
CA GLU A 62 11.59 12.49 -11.24
C GLU A 62 13.01 12.19 -10.74
N PHE A 63 13.17 11.15 -9.90
CA PHE A 63 14.49 10.68 -9.49
C PHE A 63 15.35 10.28 -10.69
N LYS A 64 14.78 9.54 -11.66
CA LYS A 64 15.48 9.16 -12.91
C LYS A 64 15.83 10.36 -13.76
N ARG A 65 14.93 11.35 -13.87
CA ARG A 65 15.20 12.60 -14.62
C ARG A 65 16.36 13.38 -14.04
N ALA A 66 16.48 13.41 -12.72
CA ALA A 66 17.57 14.11 -12.04
C ALA A 66 18.90 13.34 -12.10
N THR A 67 18.90 12.08 -11.68
CA THR A 67 20.14 11.30 -11.47
C THR A 67 20.58 10.47 -12.68
N SER A 68 19.78 10.46 -13.74
CA SER A 68 19.95 9.59 -14.92
C SER A 68 19.91 8.09 -14.62
N MET A 69 19.59 7.67 -13.39
CA MET A 69 19.43 6.27 -12.98
C MET A 69 18.16 6.08 -12.19
N TYR A 70 17.61 4.86 -12.22
CA TYR A 70 16.45 4.53 -11.40
C TYR A 70 16.88 4.09 -9.99
N PRO A 71 16.09 4.40 -8.95
CA PRO A 71 16.37 3.96 -7.60
C PRO A 71 16.18 2.44 -7.49
N SER A 72 17.00 1.79 -6.67
CA SER A 72 16.84 0.40 -6.23
C SER A 72 15.94 0.24 -5.01
N ASN A 73 15.72 1.31 -4.25
CA ASN A 73 14.98 1.32 -3.00
C ASN A 73 14.27 2.66 -2.82
N LEU A 74 13.03 2.62 -2.33
CA LEU A 74 12.20 3.80 -2.12
C LEU A 74 12.85 4.84 -1.19
N THR A 75 13.69 4.44 -0.23
CA THR A 75 14.40 5.38 0.67
C THR A 75 15.31 6.36 -0.08
N GLN A 76 15.74 6.04 -1.30
CA GLN A 76 16.54 6.92 -2.14
C GLN A 76 15.73 8.12 -2.67
N LEU A 77 14.39 8.05 -2.61
CA LEU A 77 13.53 9.16 -2.97
C LEU A 77 13.58 10.28 -1.93
N THR A 78 13.96 9.99 -0.67
CA THR A 78 14.06 10.99 0.40
C THR A 78 15.50 11.21 0.88
N THR A 79 16.39 10.25 0.65
CA THR A 79 17.81 10.31 1.04
C THR A 79 18.71 10.22 -0.18
N ALA A 80 19.71 11.10 -0.26
CA ALA A 80 20.66 11.10 -1.37
C ALA A 80 21.44 9.77 -1.45
N PRO A 81 21.64 9.18 -2.65
CA PRO A 81 22.47 8.00 -2.80
C PRO A 81 23.95 8.35 -2.59
N ILE A 82 24.69 7.42 -1.99
CA ILE A 82 26.13 7.56 -1.78
C ILE A 82 26.86 6.84 -2.92
N ALA A 83 27.77 7.55 -3.58
CA ALA A 83 28.52 7.02 -4.71
C ALA A 83 29.35 5.78 -4.32
N GLY A 84 29.32 4.75 -5.15
CA GLY A 84 30.08 3.52 -4.94
C GLY A 84 29.55 2.56 -3.86
N THR A 85 28.57 2.97 -3.05
CA THR A 85 27.99 2.12 -1.99
C THR A 85 26.51 1.85 -2.21
N THR A 86 25.76 2.88 -2.61
CA THR A 86 24.32 2.75 -2.81
C THR A 86 24.05 2.09 -4.16
N LEU A 87 23.29 1.01 -4.14
CA LEU A 87 22.90 0.27 -5.35
C LEU A 87 21.92 1.09 -6.20
N ASN A 88 21.94 0.89 -7.51
CA ASN A 88 20.89 1.29 -8.44
C ASN A 88 20.16 0.02 -8.92
N ILE A 89 18.97 0.18 -9.52
CA ILE A 89 18.16 -0.98 -9.93
C ILE A 89 18.69 -1.68 -11.19
N CYS A 90 19.70 -1.09 -11.84
CA CYS A 90 20.04 -1.36 -13.22
C CYS A 90 21.00 -2.54 -13.43
N GLY A 91 20.98 -3.52 -12.53
CA GLY A 91 21.77 -4.73 -12.59
C GLY A 91 22.38 -5.09 -11.23
N THR A 92 22.74 -6.36 -11.07
CA THR A 92 23.28 -6.87 -9.80
C THR A 92 24.59 -6.17 -9.45
N GLY A 93 24.63 -5.48 -8.31
CA GLY A 93 25.84 -4.84 -7.79
C GLY A 93 26.19 -3.50 -8.43
N ASN A 94 25.35 -2.98 -9.34
CA ASN A 94 25.55 -1.65 -9.91
C ASN A 94 25.28 -0.60 -8.83
N THR A 95 26.25 0.30 -8.61
CA THR A 95 26.14 1.40 -7.67
C THR A 95 26.03 2.74 -8.40
N PHE A 96 25.53 3.76 -7.71
CA PHE A 96 25.55 5.12 -8.23
C PHE A 96 26.99 5.61 -8.42
N SER A 97 27.28 6.22 -9.57
CA SER A 97 28.55 6.92 -9.79
C SER A 97 28.58 8.25 -9.03
N SER A 98 29.78 8.84 -8.86
CA SER A 98 29.95 10.16 -8.23
C SER A 98 29.12 11.24 -8.92
N THR A 99 29.08 11.23 -10.26
CA THR A 99 28.25 12.14 -11.06
C THR A 99 26.77 11.97 -10.74
N GLN A 100 26.27 10.72 -10.75
CA GLN A 100 24.85 10.45 -10.53
C GLN A 100 24.41 10.81 -9.10
N ALA A 101 25.25 10.53 -8.11
CA ALA A 101 24.98 10.90 -6.72
C ALA A 101 24.92 12.43 -6.52
N THR A 102 25.81 13.18 -7.18
CA THR A 102 25.85 14.65 -7.12
C THR A 102 24.64 15.30 -7.80
N LEU A 103 24.06 14.63 -8.80
CA LEU A 103 22.87 15.12 -9.50
C LEU A 103 21.57 14.96 -8.70
N TRP A 104 21.59 14.34 -7.52
CA TRP A 104 20.42 14.24 -6.66
C TRP A 104 19.99 15.63 -6.17
N ARG A 105 18.74 16.01 -6.42
CA ARG A 105 18.26 17.40 -6.26
C ARG A 105 17.43 17.66 -5.01
N GLY A 106 17.17 16.65 -4.19
CA GLY A 106 16.29 16.76 -3.03
C GLY A 106 15.33 15.59 -2.92
N PRO A 107 14.52 15.56 -1.86
CA PRO A 107 13.43 14.60 -1.74
C PRO A 107 12.46 14.73 -2.92
N TYR A 108 12.18 13.62 -3.60
CA TYR A 108 11.25 13.54 -4.73
C TYR A 108 9.82 13.20 -4.29
N THR A 109 9.63 13.02 -2.98
CA THR A 109 8.33 12.81 -2.36
C THR A 109 8.32 13.41 -0.97
N SER A 110 7.18 13.96 -0.56
CA SER A 110 6.94 14.46 0.80
C SER A 110 6.50 13.36 1.77
N ARG A 111 6.40 12.12 1.30
CA ARG A 111 5.93 11.00 2.10
C ARG A 111 7.08 10.40 2.90
N ASP A 112 6.78 10.03 4.14
CA ASP A 112 7.72 9.30 4.97
C ASP A 112 7.94 7.90 4.42
N ILE A 113 9.21 7.56 4.17
CA ILE A 113 9.64 6.25 3.69
C ILE A 113 10.53 5.64 4.77
N THR A 114 10.09 4.51 5.31
CA THR A 114 10.86 3.76 6.31
C THR A 114 11.75 2.71 5.64
N ALA A 115 12.64 2.08 6.40
CA ALA A 115 13.45 0.96 5.90
C ALA A 115 12.59 -0.23 5.41
N ASN A 116 11.40 -0.40 5.98
CA ASN A 116 10.45 -1.45 5.60
C ASN A 116 9.55 -1.04 4.43
N GLY A 117 9.53 0.25 4.09
CA GLY A 117 8.77 0.82 2.99
C GLY A 117 7.74 1.83 3.45
N VAL A 118 6.60 1.82 2.77
CA VAL A 118 5.61 2.87 2.84
C VAL A 118 4.26 2.29 3.26
N VAL A 119 3.80 2.68 4.45
CA VAL A 119 2.53 2.19 5.01
C VAL A 119 1.35 2.84 4.28
N VAL A 120 0.37 2.03 3.89
CA VAL A 120 -0.84 2.40 3.14
C VAL A 120 -2.05 1.74 3.80
N GLY A 121 -2.57 2.36 4.86
CA GLY A 121 -3.62 1.74 5.66
C GLY A 121 -3.09 0.49 6.37
N ASP A 122 -3.61 -0.68 6.04
CA ASP A 122 -3.18 -2.00 6.54
C ASP A 122 -2.15 -2.70 5.64
N ALA A 123 -1.90 -2.18 4.43
CA ALA A 123 -0.86 -2.68 3.54
C ALA A 123 0.45 -1.88 3.70
N THR A 124 1.56 -2.44 3.25
CA THR A 124 2.85 -1.72 3.16
C THR A 124 3.46 -1.97 1.79
N VAL A 125 3.77 -0.91 1.04
CA VAL A 125 4.60 -1.02 -0.16
C VAL A 125 6.02 -1.26 0.29
N ASN A 126 6.64 -2.36 -0.14
CA ASN A 126 8.00 -2.71 0.24
C ASN A 126 8.99 -1.61 -0.19
N ALA A 127 9.98 -1.30 0.66
CA ALA A 127 11.02 -0.32 0.33
C ALA A 127 11.87 -0.79 -0.85
N GLY A 128 12.18 -2.09 -0.89
CA GLY A 128 13.02 -2.68 -1.92
C GLY A 128 12.30 -2.73 -3.25
N LEU A 129 12.93 -2.22 -4.30
CA LEU A 129 12.38 -2.24 -5.65
C LEU A 129 12.96 -3.43 -6.41
N ARG A 130 12.09 -4.16 -7.10
CA ARG A 130 12.47 -5.31 -7.90
C ARG A 130 12.53 -4.95 -9.36
N ARG A 131 13.60 -5.37 -10.05
CA ARG A 131 13.69 -5.27 -11.51
C ARG A 131 13.20 -6.57 -12.13
N VAL A 132 12.28 -6.47 -13.08
CA VAL A 132 11.82 -7.60 -13.89
C VAL A 132 12.15 -7.31 -15.35
N ALA A 133 12.70 -8.28 -16.06
CA ALA A 133 13.00 -8.18 -17.47
C ALA A 133 12.46 -9.42 -18.18
N VAL A 134 11.63 -9.22 -19.20
CA VAL A 134 11.05 -10.29 -20.02
C VAL A 134 11.21 -9.88 -21.49
N GLY A 135 12.03 -10.63 -22.23
CA GLY A 135 12.43 -10.23 -23.59
C GLY A 135 13.15 -8.88 -23.58
N SER A 136 12.68 -7.94 -24.41
CA SER A 136 13.22 -6.57 -24.49
C SER A 136 12.56 -5.59 -23.52
N SER A 137 11.50 -6.00 -22.82
CA SER A 137 10.75 -5.14 -21.91
C SER A 137 11.28 -5.28 -20.49
N THR A 138 11.40 -4.15 -19.82
CA THR A 138 11.93 -4.06 -18.46
C THR A 138 11.00 -3.23 -17.59
N TRP A 139 10.82 -3.68 -16.35
CA TRP A 139 9.96 -3.03 -15.37
C TRP A 139 10.66 -2.87 -14.04
N ILE A 140 10.29 -1.81 -13.35
CA ILE A 140 10.47 -1.67 -11.90
C ILE A 140 9.16 -2.07 -11.26
N VAL A 141 9.24 -2.93 -10.26
CA VAL A 141 8.06 -3.46 -9.59
C VAL A 141 8.03 -2.99 -8.14
N LEU A 142 6.89 -2.43 -7.76
CA LEU A 142 6.52 -2.11 -6.38
C LEU A 142 5.74 -3.31 -5.83
N ASP A 143 6.32 -4.01 -4.86
CA ASP A 143 5.69 -5.18 -4.24
C ASP A 143 4.95 -4.76 -2.96
N ILE A 144 3.69 -5.18 -2.84
CA ILE A 144 2.77 -4.86 -1.75
C ILE A 144 2.25 -6.19 -1.18
N PRO A 145 2.89 -6.73 -0.13
CA PRO A 145 2.45 -7.98 0.50
C PRO A 145 1.06 -7.90 1.12
N SER A 146 0.43 -9.06 1.22
CA SER A 146 -0.72 -9.30 2.09
C SER A 146 -1.93 -8.38 1.84
N VAL A 147 -2.25 -8.13 0.57
CA VAL A 147 -3.44 -7.36 0.16
C VAL A 147 -4.63 -8.30 0.02
N GLU A 148 -5.82 -7.90 0.47
CA GLU A 148 -7.04 -8.70 0.31
C GLU A 148 -7.40 -8.89 -1.16
N ASP A 149 -7.81 -10.10 -1.56
CA ASP A 149 -8.12 -10.41 -2.97
C ASP A 149 -9.14 -9.47 -3.62
N PRO A 150 -10.23 -9.06 -2.94
CA PRO A 150 -11.17 -8.10 -3.52
C PRO A 150 -10.52 -6.74 -3.83
N ILE A 151 -9.55 -6.30 -3.01
CA ILE A 151 -8.81 -5.05 -3.23
C ILE A 151 -7.86 -5.21 -4.42
N ALA A 152 -7.15 -6.33 -4.52
CA ALA A 152 -6.28 -6.62 -5.66
C ALA A 152 -7.08 -6.64 -6.98
N PHE A 153 -8.25 -7.27 -6.97
CA PHE A 153 -9.16 -7.30 -8.12
C PHE A 153 -9.72 -5.91 -8.49
N ASP A 154 -10.12 -5.12 -7.50
CA ASP A 154 -10.60 -3.74 -7.73
C ASP A 154 -9.50 -2.88 -8.38
N LEU A 155 -8.24 -3.03 -7.94
CA LEU A 155 -7.07 -2.35 -8.51
C LEU A 155 -6.79 -2.79 -9.94
N GLU A 156 -6.81 -4.10 -10.22
CA GLU A 156 -6.67 -4.61 -11.59
C GLU A 156 -7.73 -4.03 -12.52
N THR A 157 -8.98 -4.02 -12.04
CA THR A 157 -10.10 -3.51 -12.83
C THR A 157 -9.90 -2.03 -13.13
N GLN A 158 -9.37 -1.26 -12.17
CA GLN A 158 -9.08 0.16 -12.33
C GLN A 158 -7.94 0.43 -13.31
N PHE A 159 -6.85 -0.35 -13.28
CA PHE A 159 -5.64 -0.08 -14.09
C PHE A 159 -5.65 -0.78 -15.44
N ASP A 160 -6.12 -2.02 -15.50
CA ASP A 160 -5.98 -2.91 -16.66
C ASP A 160 -7.34 -3.38 -17.22
N GLY A 161 -8.46 -2.87 -16.69
CA GLY A 161 -9.80 -3.00 -17.30
C GLY A 161 -10.58 -4.26 -16.93
N GLY A 162 -10.06 -5.09 -16.03
CA GLY A 162 -10.78 -6.20 -15.40
C GLY A 162 -10.74 -7.47 -16.25
N GLY A 163 -9.84 -8.38 -15.90
CA GLY A 163 -9.75 -9.74 -16.43
C GLY A 163 -9.55 -10.75 -15.31
N ALA A 164 -10.17 -11.92 -15.43
CA ALA A 164 -9.97 -13.00 -14.49
C ALA A 164 -8.50 -13.49 -14.59
N SER A 165 -7.73 -13.29 -13.52
CA SER A 165 -6.39 -13.85 -13.31
C SER A 165 -5.23 -13.15 -14.03
N SER A 166 -4.91 -11.90 -13.70
CA SER A 166 -3.69 -11.23 -14.22
C SER A 166 -2.42 -11.60 -13.43
N SER A 167 -2.22 -12.87 -13.10
CA SER A 167 -1.00 -13.29 -12.35
C SER A 167 0.31 -13.06 -13.12
N THR A 168 0.27 -12.66 -14.39
CA THR A 168 1.48 -12.59 -15.25
C THR A 168 1.51 -11.46 -16.29
N THR A 169 0.45 -10.67 -16.47
CA THR A 169 0.41 -9.61 -17.51
C THR A 169 -0.38 -8.41 -17.01
N GLY A 170 0.07 -7.19 -17.31
CA GLY A 170 -0.61 -5.97 -16.89
C GLY A 170 0.27 -5.05 -16.04
N THR A 171 -0.29 -3.89 -15.71
CA THR A 171 0.29 -2.92 -14.77
C THR A 171 0.19 -3.44 -13.35
N ILE A 172 -0.95 -4.03 -13.01
CA ILE A 172 -1.18 -4.73 -11.75
C ILE A 172 -1.07 -6.24 -12.03
N GLN A 173 -0.40 -6.94 -11.13
CA GLN A 173 -0.35 -8.40 -11.12
C GLN A 173 -0.38 -8.86 -9.67
N TRP A 174 -0.84 -10.07 -9.40
CA TRP A 174 -0.79 -10.64 -8.05
C TRP A 174 -0.46 -12.13 -8.04
N THR A 175 0.08 -12.58 -6.92
CA THR A 175 0.43 -14.00 -6.70
C THR A 175 0.31 -14.37 -5.24
N ASP A 176 -0.11 -15.61 -4.98
CA ASP A 176 -0.16 -16.15 -3.62
C ASP A 176 1.19 -16.76 -3.21
N ASN A 177 2.09 -16.94 -4.17
CA ASN A 177 3.42 -17.47 -3.95
C ASN A 177 4.35 -16.42 -3.32
N SER A 178 5.46 -16.89 -2.77
CA SER A 178 6.53 -16.00 -2.34
C SER A 178 7.21 -15.33 -3.54
N ILE A 179 7.61 -14.07 -3.34
CA ILE A 179 8.40 -13.32 -4.31
C ILE A 179 9.84 -13.32 -3.80
N ALA A 180 10.73 -13.96 -4.56
CA ALA A 180 12.12 -14.13 -4.16
C ALA A 180 12.83 -12.78 -3.93
N SER A 181 13.69 -12.74 -2.92
CA SER A 181 14.58 -11.60 -2.67
C SER A 181 15.54 -11.40 -3.84
N THR A 182 15.84 -10.14 -4.13
CA THR A 182 16.89 -9.72 -5.05
C THR A 182 17.90 -8.85 -4.31
N THR A 183 19.02 -8.48 -4.95
CA THR A 183 20.01 -7.58 -4.33
C THR A 183 19.41 -6.25 -3.88
N THR A 184 18.29 -5.85 -4.47
CA THR A 184 17.62 -4.56 -4.23
C THR A 184 16.27 -4.70 -3.54
N SER A 185 15.77 -5.93 -3.34
CA SER A 185 14.47 -6.21 -2.71
C SER A 185 14.55 -7.33 -1.69
N SER A 186 13.89 -7.13 -0.54
CA SER A 186 13.69 -8.19 0.45
C SER A 186 12.78 -9.31 -0.08
N LEU A 187 12.85 -10.47 0.56
CA LEU A 187 11.93 -11.58 0.33
C LEU A 187 10.52 -11.14 0.72
N VAL A 188 9.55 -11.34 -0.18
CA VAL A 188 8.13 -11.24 0.17
C VAL A 188 7.63 -12.66 0.44
N PRO A 189 7.22 -13.00 1.67
CA PRO A 189 6.67 -14.31 1.99
C PRO A 189 5.44 -14.63 1.14
N ALA A 190 5.11 -15.92 1.02
CA ALA A 190 3.85 -16.32 0.42
C ALA A 190 2.68 -15.67 1.18
N ALA A 191 1.66 -15.27 0.42
CA ALA A 191 0.49 -14.65 1.03
C ALA A 191 -0.24 -15.71 1.90
N SER A 192 -0.61 -15.29 3.10
CA SER A 192 -1.30 -16.12 4.07
C SER A 192 -2.12 -15.19 4.92
N PRO A 193 -3.41 -15.47 5.17
CA PRO A 193 -4.29 -16.60 4.76
C PRO A 193 -4.80 -16.57 3.28
N PRO A 194 -5.56 -17.58 2.78
CA PRO A 194 -5.93 -17.73 1.34
C PRO A 194 -6.84 -16.66 0.72
N TRP A 195 -7.21 -15.63 1.48
CA TRP A 195 -7.94 -14.45 0.98
C TRP A 195 -7.05 -13.21 0.85
N LEU A 196 -5.73 -13.41 1.00
CA LEU A 196 -4.70 -12.41 0.78
C LEU A 196 -3.81 -12.86 -0.37
N THR A 197 -3.30 -11.88 -1.10
CA THR A 197 -2.37 -12.06 -2.20
C THR A 197 -1.24 -11.04 -2.14
N ASN A 198 -0.10 -11.34 -2.76
CA ASN A 198 0.98 -10.38 -2.94
C ASN A 198 0.73 -9.61 -4.23
N LEU A 199 0.45 -8.31 -4.11
CA LEU A 199 0.19 -7.43 -5.22
C LEU A 199 1.50 -6.80 -5.72
N SER A 200 1.65 -6.68 -7.02
CA SER A 200 2.81 -6.10 -7.68
C SER A 200 2.36 -5.05 -8.70
N TYR A 201 2.91 -3.83 -8.61
CA TYR A 201 2.68 -2.78 -9.60
C TYR A 201 3.91 -2.59 -10.49
N TYR A 202 3.72 -2.78 -11.79
CA TYR A 202 4.74 -2.78 -12.83
C TYR A 202 4.85 -1.41 -13.49
N ILE A 203 6.00 -0.77 -13.33
CA ILE A 203 6.35 0.49 -13.97
C ILE A 203 7.27 0.18 -15.16
N PRO A 204 6.85 0.43 -16.41
CA PRO A 204 7.72 0.21 -17.56
C PRO A 204 8.90 1.18 -17.53
N ILE A 205 10.10 0.65 -17.78
CA ILE A 205 11.32 1.44 -17.91
C ILE A 205 11.97 1.19 -19.27
N ASN A 206 12.53 2.25 -19.86
CA ASN A 206 13.10 2.22 -21.21
C ASN A 206 14.61 1.95 -21.23
N SER A 207 15.32 2.28 -20.15
CA SER A 207 16.77 2.20 -20.10
C SER A 207 17.31 2.16 -18.68
N CYS A 208 18.31 1.32 -18.55
CA CYS A 208 19.37 1.39 -17.57
C CYS A 208 20.60 1.91 -18.32
#